data_AF-A0A1A3Q3B7-F1
#
_entry.id   AF-A0A1A3Q3B7-F1
#
_cell.length_a   1.000
_cell.length_b   1.000
_cell.length_c   1.000
_cell.angle_alpha   90.00
_cell.angle_beta   90.00
_cell.angle_gamma   90.00
#
_symmetry.space_group_name_H-M   'P 1'
#
loop_
_entity.id
_entity.type
_entity.pdbx_description
1 polymer ?
#
loop_
_entity_poly.entity_id
_entity_poly.type
_entity_poly.pdbx_seq_one_letter_code
_entity_poly.pdbx_strand_id
1 'polypeptide(L)'
;MESQRLFVATFMAITFALLAFLLVAIDWAAASGRLRRNQWVGIRTRSTMRSDRAWVAGHRAALRLMPLHLLTGVGLLLAVLSAQTVERVHLIGIGGAAVFVVVAVITAVVAGRAAKAAEGEPG
;
A
#
# COMPACT_ATOMS: atom_id res chain seq x y z
N MET A 1 21.50 6.26 -23.76
CA MET A 1 20.14 5.66 -23.72
C MET A 1 20.07 4.50 -22.72
N GLU A 2 20.96 3.52 -22.79
CA GLU A 2 20.91 2.35 -21.90
C GLU A 2 21.15 2.67 -20.41
N SER A 3 22.14 3.53 -20.10
CA SER A 3 22.41 4.00 -18.74
C SER A 3 21.20 4.73 -18.12
N GLN A 4 20.53 5.56 -18.90
CA GLN A 4 19.30 6.26 -18.50
C GLN A 4 18.15 5.28 -18.25
N ARG A 5 17.97 4.27 -19.11
CA ARG A 5 16.95 3.22 -18.93
C ARG A 5 17.16 2.49 -17.61
N LEU A 6 18.38 2.00 -17.36
CA LEU A 6 18.72 1.28 -16.14
C LEU A 6 18.55 2.15 -14.90
N PHE A 7 19.03 3.40 -14.95
CA PHE A 7 18.86 4.35 -13.85
C PHE A 7 17.38 4.55 -13.48
N VAL A 8 16.53 4.86 -14.47
CA VAL A 8 15.10 5.07 -14.24
C VAL A 8 14.42 3.78 -13.75
N ALA A 9 14.72 2.64 -14.38
CA ALA A 9 14.16 1.35 -13.99
C ALA A 9 14.51 0.97 -12.55
N THR A 10 15.78 1.10 -12.15
CA THR A 10 16.24 0.83 -10.79
C THR A 10 15.64 1.80 -9.78
N PHE A 11 15.58 3.10 -10.09
CA PHE A 11 14.95 4.10 -9.23
C PHE A 11 13.47 3.79 -8.96
N MET A 12 12.72 3.46 -10.01
CA MET A 12 11.30 3.11 -9.89
C MET A 12 11.10 1.80 -9.13
N ALA A 13 11.90 0.78 -9.45
CA ALA A 13 11.91 -0.52 -8.77
C ALA A 13 12.09 -0.34 -7.25
N ILE A 14 13.10 0.42 -6.83
CA ILE A 14 13.37 0.70 -5.42
C ILE A 14 12.21 1.48 -4.79
N THR A 15 11.69 2.50 -5.48
CA THR A 15 10.59 3.32 -4.97
C THR A 15 9.33 2.49 -4.69
N PHE A 16 8.91 1.65 -5.64
CA PHE A 16 7.74 0.80 -5.45
C PHE A 16 7.95 -0.30 -4.40
N ALA A 17 9.14 -0.90 -4.35
CA ALA A 17 9.49 -1.87 -3.32
C ALA A 17 9.43 -1.24 -1.92
N LEU A 18 10.01 -0.05 -1.74
CA LEU A 18 9.98 0.70 -0.49
C LEU A 18 8.56 1.10 -0.10
N LEU A 19 7.74 1.58 -1.04
CA LEU A 19 6.34 1.92 -0.79
C LEU A 19 5.53 0.70 -0.34
N ALA A 20 5.65 -0.43 -1.03
CA ALA A 20 4.95 -1.66 -0.67
C ALA A 20 5.39 -2.14 0.73
N PHE A 21 6.70 -2.14 1.01
CA PHE A 21 7.23 -2.50 2.31
C PHE A 21 6.69 -1.59 3.43
N LEU A 22 6.70 -0.27 3.22
CA LEU A 22 6.23 0.70 4.21
C LEU A 22 4.74 0.52 4.51
N LEU A 23 3.89 0.34 3.50
CA LEU A 23 2.45 0.10 3.72
C LEU A 23 2.23 -1.14 4.59
N VAL A 24 2.90 -2.24 4.26
CA VAL A 24 2.78 -3.50 5.02
C VAL A 24 3.31 -3.33 6.45
N ALA A 25 4.45 -2.69 6.63
CA ALA A 25 5.06 -2.48 7.94
C ALA A 25 4.18 -1.59 8.84
N ILE A 26 3.59 -0.54 8.28
CA ILE A 26 2.68 0.37 8.98
C ILE A 26 1.39 -0.35 9.39
N ASP A 27 0.76 -1.07 8.46
CA ASP A 27 -0.47 -1.81 8.73
C ASP A 27 -0.22 -2.91 9.76
N TRP A 28 0.93 -3.59 9.70
CA TRP A 28 1.36 -4.59 10.68
C TRP A 28 1.56 -3.99 12.06
N ALA A 29 2.27 -2.87 12.16
CA ALA A 29 2.51 -2.18 13.42
C ALA A 29 1.18 -1.69 14.03
N ALA A 30 0.25 -1.19 13.22
CA ALA A 30 -1.07 -0.75 13.68
C ALA A 30 -1.95 -1.91 14.11
N ALA A 31 -2.02 -3.00 13.33
CA ALA A 31 -2.83 -4.18 13.66
C ALA A 31 -2.31 -4.96 14.87
N SER A 32 -1.02 -4.87 15.17
CA SER A 32 -0.39 -5.44 16.38
C SER A 32 -0.46 -4.51 17.59
N GLY A 33 -1.05 -3.32 17.45
CA GLY A 33 -1.16 -2.32 18.52
C GLY A 33 0.15 -1.58 18.85
N ARG A 34 1.23 -1.83 18.11
CA ARG A 34 2.53 -1.16 18.27
C ARG A 34 2.52 0.28 17.76
N LEU A 35 1.71 0.55 16.73
CA LEU A 35 1.47 1.89 16.20
C LEU A 35 0.13 2.40 16.73
N ARG A 36 0.21 3.33 17.68
CA ARG A 36 -0.97 4.03 18.20
C ARG A 36 -1.60 4.88 17.10
N ARG A 37 -2.92 5.03 17.17
CA ARG A 37 -3.69 5.95 16.34
C ARG A 37 -3.07 7.36 16.40
N ASN A 38 -2.81 7.94 15.24
CA ASN A 38 -2.09 9.20 15.11
C ASN A 38 -2.51 9.94 13.83
N GLN A 39 -2.08 11.20 13.70
CA GLN A 39 -2.46 12.06 12.56
C GLN A 39 -1.46 12.04 11.40
N TRP A 40 -0.40 11.25 11.46
CA TRP A 40 0.72 11.32 10.53
C TRP A 40 0.83 10.09 9.61
N VAL A 41 0.68 8.89 10.17
CA VAL A 41 1.02 7.62 9.52
C VAL A 41 -0.13 6.63 9.63
N GLY A 42 -0.41 5.89 8.55
CA GLY A 42 -1.45 4.85 8.47
C GLY A 42 -2.70 5.27 7.69
N ILE A 43 -3.72 4.41 7.70
CA ILE A 43 -4.99 4.65 7.00
C ILE A 43 -5.87 5.54 7.87
N ARG A 44 -5.94 6.83 7.55
CA ARG A 44 -6.61 7.87 8.37
C ARG A 44 -7.97 8.28 7.80
N THR A 45 -8.90 7.35 7.78
CA THR A 45 -10.31 7.65 7.48
C THR A 45 -11.05 8.08 8.74
N ARG A 46 -12.20 8.76 8.59
CA ARG A 46 -13.08 9.09 9.73
C ARG A 46 -13.43 7.86 10.59
N SER A 47 -13.60 6.69 9.96
CA SER A 47 -13.90 5.44 10.63
C SER A 47 -12.70 4.85 11.39
N THR A 48 -11.53 4.77 10.76
CA THR A 48 -10.33 4.19 11.41
C THR A 48 -9.78 5.07 12.53
N MET A 49 -10.08 6.37 12.50
CA MET A 49 -9.66 7.32 13.54
C MET A 49 -10.63 7.45 14.72
N ARG A 50 -11.75 6.72 14.72
CA ARG A 50 -12.82 6.88 15.72
C ARG A 50 -12.43 6.39 17.11
N SER A 51 -11.78 5.23 17.19
CA SER A 51 -11.26 4.66 18.44
C SER A 51 -10.00 3.84 18.17
N ASP A 52 -9.30 3.44 19.23
CA ASP A 52 -8.15 2.56 19.10
C ASP A 52 -8.55 1.14 18.65
N ARG A 53 -9.76 0.68 19.02
CA ARG A 53 -10.34 -0.58 18.52
C ARG A 53 -10.60 -0.50 17.01
N ALA A 54 -11.22 0.58 16.55
CA ALA A 54 -11.49 0.83 15.14
C ALA A 54 -10.19 0.96 14.31
N TRP A 55 -9.16 1.58 14.88
CA TRP A 55 -7.82 1.67 14.31
C TRP A 55 -7.22 0.29 14.05
N VAL A 56 -7.15 -0.56 15.09
CA VAL A 56 -6.60 -1.91 15.00
C VAL A 56 -7.41 -2.78 14.04
N ALA A 57 -8.75 -2.73 14.10
CA ALA A 57 -9.62 -3.50 13.23
C ALA A 57 -9.44 -3.13 11.75
N GLY A 58 -9.37 -1.83 11.45
CA GLY A 58 -9.13 -1.34 10.09
C GLY A 58 -7.80 -1.80 9.52
N HIS A 59 -6.71 -1.65 10.26
CA HIS A 59 -5.37 -2.05 9.80
C HIS A 59 -5.22 -3.58 9.72
N ARG A 60 -5.90 -4.34 10.60
CA ARG A 60 -5.97 -5.81 10.48
C ARG A 60 -6.67 -6.25 9.19
N ALA A 61 -7.74 -5.55 8.79
CA ALA A 61 -8.42 -5.82 7.53
C ALA A 61 -7.56 -5.40 6.32
N ALA A 62 -6.83 -4.29 6.41
CA ALA A 62 -5.88 -3.86 5.39
C ALA A 62 -4.77 -4.90 5.17
N LEU A 63 -4.20 -5.47 6.25
CA LEU A 63 -3.20 -6.53 6.16
C LEU A 63 -3.67 -7.78 5.42
N ARG A 64 -4.96 -8.12 5.47
CA ARG A 64 -5.49 -9.27 4.71
C ARG A 64 -5.36 -9.07 3.20
N LEU A 65 -5.22 -7.82 2.74
CA LEU A 65 -4.97 -7.46 1.35
C LEU A 65 -3.47 -7.34 1.03
N MET A 66 -2.58 -7.62 1.99
CA MET A 66 -1.12 -7.61 1.76
C MET A 66 -0.69 -8.45 0.55
N PRO A 67 -1.22 -9.67 0.31
CA PRO A 67 -0.85 -10.44 -0.88
C PRO A 67 -1.09 -9.68 -2.18
N LEU A 68 -2.15 -8.86 -2.26
CA LEU A 68 -2.45 -8.05 -3.44
C LEU A 68 -1.40 -6.94 -3.64
N HIS A 69 -0.98 -6.27 -2.57
CA HIS A 69 0.09 -5.27 -2.61
C HIS A 69 1.43 -5.89 -3.01
N LEU A 70 1.76 -7.06 -2.47
CA LEU A 70 2.99 -7.79 -2.81
C LEU A 70 3.00 -8.24 -4.28
N LEU A 71 1.91 -8.85 -4.76
CA LEU A 71 1.79 -9.28 -6.15
C LEU A 71 1.87 -8.10 -7.11
N THR A 72 1.22 -6.98 -6.78
CA THR A 72 1.28 -5.76 -7.59
C THR A 72 2.70 -5.20 -7.63
N GLY A 73 3.37 -5.12 -6.47
CA GLY A 73 4.74 -4.61 -6.37
C GLY A 73 5.76 -5.48 -7.09
N VAL A 74 5.69 -6.81 -6.92
CA VAL A 74 6.57 -7.77 -7.60
C VAL A 74 6.32 -7.78 -9.11
N GLY A 75 5.05 -7.79 -9.53
CA GLY A 75 4.70 -7.74 -10.95
C GLY A 75 5.22 -6.48 -11.62
N LEU A 76 5.08 -5.32 -10.95
CA LEU A 76 5.59 -4.05 -11.44
C LEU A 76 7.12 -4.01 -11.49
N LEU A 77 7.79 -4.55 -10.48
CA LEU A 77 9.25 -4.69 -10.43
C LEU A 77 9.76 -5.49 -11.65
N LEU A 78 9.18 -6.68 -11.88
CA LEU A 78 9.55 -7.53 -13.01
C LEU A 78 9.25 -6.87 -14.35
N ALA A 79 8.12 -6.17 -14.47
CA ALA A 79 7.74 -5.45 -15.68
C ALA A 79 8.70 -4.30 -16.00
N VAL A 80 9.07 -3.49 -15.01
CA VAL A 80 10.01 -2.37 -15.19
C VAL A 80 11.42 -2.88 -15.55
N LEU A 81 11.90 -3.94 -14.89
CA LEU A 81 13.23 -4.49 -15.15
C LEU A 81 13.32 -5.21 -16.51
N SER A 82 12.22 -5.78 -17.01
CA SER A 82 12.16 -6.45 -18.32
C SER A 82 11.93 -5.48 -19.50
N ALA A 83 11.61 -4.21 -19.22
CA ALA A 83 11.34 -3.21 -20.25
C ALA A 83 12.62 -2.86 -21.04
N GLN A 84 12.57 -3.04 -22.37
CA GLN A 84 13.72 -2.85 -23.26
C GLN A 84 13.97 -1.39 -23.66
N THR A 85 13.00 -0.49 -23.43
CA THR A 85 13.10 0.92 -23.80
C THR A 85 12.73 1.83 -22.64
N VAL A 86 13.28 3.05 -22.62
CA VAL A 86 12.96 4.07 -21.63
C VAL A 86 11.47 4.41 -21.66
N GLU A 87 10.86 4.52 -22.83
CA GLU A 87 9.41 4.79 -22.98
C GLU A 87 8.56 3.71 -22.31
N ARG A 88 8.90 2.42 -22.51
CA ARG A 88 8.21 1.30 -21.87
C ARG A 88 8.34 1.34 -20.35
N VAL A 89 9.52 1.70 -19.82
CA VAL A 89 9.72 1.89 -18.38
C VAL A 89 8.74 2.95 -17.84
N HIS A 90 8.60 4.09 -18.52
CA HIS A 90 7.68 5.15 -18.10
C HIS A 90 6.21 4.71 -18.18
N LEU A 91 5.80 4.07 -19.28
CA LEU A 91 4.43 3.59 -19.45
C LEU A 91 4.04 2.57 -18.37
N ILE A 92 4.91 1.57 -18.14
CA ILE A 92 4.72 0.57 -17.08
C ILE A 92 4.70 1.26 -15.72
N GLY A 93 5.58 2.23 -15.51
CA GLY A 93 5.65 3.00 -14.29
C GLY A 93 4.40 3.78 -13.95
N ILE A 94 3.85 4.52 -14.91
CA ILE A 94 2.60 5.28 -14.77
C ILE A 94 1.43 4.32 -14.54
N GLY A 95 1.34 3.26 -15.34
CA GLY A 95 0.32 2.22 -15.18
C GLY A 95 0.39 1.56 -13.80
N GLY A 96 1.60 1.21 -13.35
CA GLY A 96 1.86 0.65 -12.03
C GLY A 96 1.48 1.57 -10.89
N ALA A 97 1.80 2.87 -11.00
CA ALA A 97 1.36 3.88 -10.04
C ALA A 97 -0.17 3.98 -9.98
N ALA A 98 -0.85 3.95 -11.13
CA ALA A 98 -2.32 3.96 -11.18
C ALA A 98 -2.92 2.72 -10.50
N VAL A 99 -2.39 1.53 -10.78
CA VAL A 99 -2.81 0.29 -10.10
C VAL A 99 -2.57 0.38 -8.59
N PHE A 100 -1.41 0.89 -8.17
CA PHE A 100 -1.10 1.07 -6.76
C PHE A 100 -2.10 2.00 -6.05
N VAL A 101 -2.47 3.11 -6.69
CA VAL A 101 -3.52 4.01 -6.17
C VAL A 101 -4.85 3.30 -6.04
N VAL A 102 -5.27 2.53 -7.04
CA VAL A 102 -6.52 1.75 -6.99
C VAL A 102 -6.51 0.76 -5.83
N VAL A 103 -5.43 -0.01 -5.67
CA VAL A 103 -5.29 -0.98 -4.57
C VAL A 103 -5.27 -0.26 -3.21
N ALA A 104 -4.60 0.88 -3.09
CA ALA A 104 -4.60 1.69 -1.88
C ALA A 104 -6.00 2.21 -1.52
N VAL A 105 -6.78 2.67 -2.50
CA VAL A 105 -8.17 3.09 -2.29
C VAL A 105 -9.04 1.92 -1.83
N ILE A 106 -8.94 0.75 -2.49
CA ILE A 106 -9.66 -0.46 -2.08
C ILE A 106 -9.31 -0.83 -0.63
N THR A 107 -8.02 -0.77 -0.29
CA THR A 107 -7.52 -1.07 1.06
C THR A 107 -8.08 -0.09 2.09
N ALA A 108 -8.11 1.21 1.77
CA ALA A 108 -8.69 2.23 2.65
C ALA A 108 -10.21 2.03 2.85
N VAL A 109 -10.94 1.63 1.80
CA VAL A 109 -12.37 1.32 1.89
C VAL A 109 -12.62 0.09 2.77
N VAL A 110 -11.85 -0.98 2.58
CA VAL A 110 -11.95 -2.22 3.38
C VAL A 110 -11.60 -1.94 4.85
N ALA A 111 -10.53 -1.20 5.11
CA ALA A 111 -10.16 -0.77 6.45
C ALA A 111 -11.26 0.07 7.10
N GLY A 112 -11.86 1.01 6.36
CA GLY A 112 -12.95 1.84 6.86
C GLY A 112 -14.21 1.03 7.20
N ARG A 113 -14.57 0.03 6.39
CA ARG A 113 -15.68 -0.88 6.66
C ARG A 113 -15.45 -1.71 7.92
N ALA A 114 -14.26 -2.30 8.06
CA ALA A 114 -13.90 -3.08 9.24
C ALA A 114 -13.88 -2.23 10.53
N ALA A 115 -13.37 -1.00 10.44
CA ALA A 115 -13.37 -0.05 11.54
C ALA A 115 -14.80 0.31 12.00
N LYS A 116 -15.74 0.51 11.07
CA LYS A 116 -17.15 0.75 11.40
C LYS A 116 -17.82 -0.46 12.06
N ALA A 117 -17.56 -1.66 11.55
CA ALA A 117 -18.11 -2.89 12.12
C ALA A 117 -17.66 -3.08 13.57
N ALA A 118 -16.38 -2.83 13.85
CA ALA A 118 -15.82 -2.96 15.21
C ALA A 118 -16.42 -1.98 16.23
N GLU A 119 -17.03 -0.88 15.80
CA GLU A 119 -17.73 0.09 16.66
C GLU A 119 -19.20 -0.28 16.91
N GLY A 120 -19.80 -1.11 16.04
CA GLY A 120 -21.19 -1.54 16.18
C GLY A 120 -21.37 -2.80 17.03
N GLU A 121 -20.29 -3.52 17.33
CA GLU A 121 -20.30 -4.67 18.23
C GLU A 121 -20.27 -4.20 19.70
N PRO A 122 -21.26 -4.57 20.54
CA PRO A 122 -21.15 -4.34 21.98
C PRO A 122 -19.95 -5.12 22.51
N GLY A 123 -19.01 -4.39 23.13
CA GLY A 123 -17.76 -4.92 23.67
C GLY A 123 -17.92 -5.67 24.99
#